data_AF-A0A950IB39-F1
#
_entry.id   AF-A0A950IB39-F1
#
_cell.length_a   1.000
_cell.length_b   1.000
_cell.length_c   1.000
_cell.angle_alpha   90.00
_cell.angle_beta   90.00
_cell.angle_gamma   90.00
#
_symmetry.space_group_name_H-M   'P 1'
#
loop_
_entity.id
_entity.type
_entity.pdbx_description
1 polymer ?
#
loop_
_entity_poly.entity_id
_entity_poly.type
_entity_poly.pdbx_seq_one_letter_code
_entity_poly.pdbx_strand_id
1 'polypeptide(L)'
;MKAWLEGQTLVLAIHRLVADAASVDTLVEELLRAVAGLPLPAPDAQTFQQHAARQLAQLDAGALDSDYDYWMHKLADGSPSLALALDRPRTATRTYTDAQTGVELDSAALLEFCRHAGARPEQVLRAAFAVLLYRHTMQSNIRMATFDGGRSEGMGRVVGPFEKILVSSLTLDSSMRFAALLEALRAEDAANLAHAALPFDKLLERLNADGFQKHELPFQAGFVWRKHEGERPGPCDVVAKIEEDQASRMDLQLRVSESSDGRHTLLLSYAAALFNSSTAAALLDRLLSLLAQALAAPQLPLEYLRLVDAEMLERLSAPWPGASYEPVPVHLLMERHLALHGQGDALVCGDDLLSHADMHAAANRLAHHLIAVGVMAETRVGLALEHGVDMIVALLAVFKAGGALVPIDPAYPVVPRRSLRSPVNETGGIVLLTWVRFSCKFAGKWTEPLGLDQSGFQI
;
A
#
# COMPACT_ATOMS: atom_id res chain seq x y z
N MET A 1 3.43 -10.53 -40.28
CA MET A 1 3.27 -11.95 -39.91
C MET A 1 4.48 -12.71 -40.42
N LYS A 2 5.02 -13.64 -39.63
CA LYS A 2 6.04 -14.60 -40.07
C LYS A 2 5.54 -15.99 -39.74
N ALA A 3 5.86 -16.97 -40.59
CA ALA A 3 5.52 -18.37 -40.40
C ALA A 3 6.74 -19.21 -40.74
N TRP A 4 7.07 -20.19 -39.91
CA TRP A 4 8.15 -21.14 -40.18
C TRP A 4 7.89 -22.47 -39.48
N LEU A 5 8.57 -23.51 -39.94
CA LEU A 5 8.45 -24.86 -39.38
C LEU A 5 9.72 -25.19 -38.59
N GLU A 6 9.55 -25.67 -37.36
CA GLU A 6 10.60 -26.22 -36.51
C GLU A 6 10.28 -27.68 -36.21
N GLY A 7 10.85 -28.60 -37.00
CA GLY A 7 10.52 -30.01 -36.91
C GLY A 7 9.05 -30.28 -37.25
N GLN A 8 8.25 -30.63 -36.24
CA GLN A 8 6.80 -30.85 -36.37
C GLN A 8 5.95 -29.66 -35.89
N THR A 9 6.60 -28.56 -35.47
CA THR A 9 5.92 -27.38 -34.93
C THR A 9 5.85 -26.29 -36.00
N LEU A 10 4.63 -25.87 -36.37
CA LEU A 10 4.41 -24.67 -37.17
C LEU A 10 4.33 -23.46 -36.23
N VAL A 11 5.28 -22.54 -36.35
CA VAL A 11 5.29 -21.30 -35.57
C VAL A 11 4.73 -20.16 -36.41
N LEU A 12 3.74 -19.45 -35.86
CA LEU A 12 3.12 -18.26 -36.46
C LEU A 12 3.36 -17.05 -35.57
N ALA A 13 4.24 -16.14 -35.99
CA ALA A 13 4.46 -14.87 -35.30
C ALA A 13 3.63 -13.76 -35.95
N ILE A 14 2.64 -13.26 -35.21
CA ILE A 14 1.73 -12.20 -35.65
C ILE A 14 2.01 -10.94 -34.84
N HIS A 15 2.16 -9.81 -35.53
CA HIS A 15 2.38 -8.54 -34.85
C HIS A 15 1.04 -8.02 -34.31
N ARG A 16 1.02 -7.48 -33.08
CA ARG A 16 -0.20 -7.02 -32.41
C ARG A 16 -0.94 -5.88 -33.12
N LEU A 17 -0.26 -5.17 -34.03
CA LEU A 17 -0.88 -4.19 -34.94
C LEU A 17 -1.78 -4.82 -36.02
N VAL A 18 -1.72 -6.14 -36.20
CA VAL A 18 -2.50 -6.86 -37.22
C VAL A 18 -3.63 -7.66 -36.57
N ALA A 19 -3.36 -8.29 -35.43
CA ALA A 19 -4.32 -9.15 -34.74
C ALA A 19 -4.17 -8.95 -33.22
N ASP A 20 -5.30 -8.69 -32.56
CA ASP A 20 -5.41 -8.81 -31.11
C ASP A 20 -5.65 -10.27 -30.68
N ALA A 21 -5.77 -10.53 -29.37
CA ALA A 21 -5.95 -11.88 -28.84
C ALA A 21 -7.18 -12.60 -29.42
N ALA A 22 -8.33 -11.94 -29.52
CA ALA A 22 -9.54 -12.54 -30.10
C ALA A 22 -9.41 -12.81 -31.62
N SER A 23 -8.63 -12.01 -32.33
CA SER A 23 -8.29 -12.28 -33.73
C SER A 23 -7.42 -13.53 -33.85
N VAL A 24 -6.44 -13.70 -32.95
CA VAL A 24 -5.61 -14.91 -32.90
C VAL A 24 -6.48 -16.14 -32.62
N ASP A 25 -7.47 -16.03 -31.72
CA ASP A 25 -8.42 -17.12 -31.45
C ASP A 25 -9.19 -17.53 -32.70
N THR A 26 -9.70 -16.55 -33.45
CA THR A 26 -10.41 -16.79 -34.70
C THR A 26 -9.51 -17.45 -35.74
N LEU A 27 -8.26 -16.96 -35.88
CA LEU A 27 -7.28 -17.53 -36.80
C LEU A 27 -6.89 -18.96 -36.45
N VAL A 28 -6.73 -19.28 -35.16
CA VAL A 28 -6.42 -20.63 -34.68
C VAL A 28 -7.60 -21.57 -34.94
N GLU A 29 -8.83 -21.14 -34.64
CA GLU A 29 -10.04 -21.92 -34.95
C GLU A 29 -10.11 -22.27 -36.45
N GLU A 30 -9.91 -21.28 -37.32
CA GLU A 30 -9.97 -21.46 -38.77
C GLU A 30 -8.82 -22.35 -39.30
N LEU A 31 -7.62 -22.20 -38.76
CA LEU A 31 -6.49 -23.04 -39.11
C LEU A 31 -6.75 -24.52 -38.73
N LEU A 32 -7.25 -24.78 -37.52
CA LEU A 32 -7.59 -26.13 -37.08
C LEU A 32 -8.70 -26.75 -37.94
N ARG A 33 -9.70 -25.96 -38.36
CA ARG A 33 -10.73 -26.42 -39.30
C ARG A 33 -10.13 -26.77 -40.67
N ALA A 34 -9.25 -25.92 -41.19
CA ALA A 34 -8.59 -26.16 -42.47
C ALA A 34 -7.74 -27.44 -42.44
N VAL A 35 -7.01 -27.68 -41.35
CA VAL A 35 -6.22 -28.91 -41.14
C VAL A 35 -7.10 -30.16 -41.13
N ALA A 36 -8.29 -30.08 -40.54
CA ALA A 36 -9.27 -31.18 -40.57
C ALA A 36 -9.99 -31.36 -41.92
N GLY A 37 -9.73 -30.52 -42.92
CA GLY A 37 -10.50 -30.52 -44.17
C GLY A 37 -11.96 -30.09 -43.98
N LEU A 38 -12.27 -29.38 -42.88
CA LEU A 38 -13.60 -28.83 -42.63
C LEU A 38 -13.78 -27.50 -43.36
N PRO A 39 -15.01 -27.16 -43.80
CA PRO A 39 -15.26 -25.87 -44.42
C PRO A 39 -14.99 -24.73 -43.44
N LEU A 40 -14.34 -23.69 -43.95
CA LEU A 40 -14.16 -22.44 -43.22
C LEU A 40 -15.49 -21.67 -43.12
N PRO A 41 -15.75 -20.99 -42.00
CA PRO A 41 -16.91 -20.10 -41.90
C PRO A 41 -16.84 -18.99 -42.95
N ALA A 42 -18.01 -18.52 -43.39
CA ALA A 42 -18.06 -17.37 -44.29
C ALA A 42 -17.47 -16.13 -43.57
N PRO A 43 -16.69 -15.30 -44.28
CA PRO A 43 -16.17 -14.07 -43.68
C PRO A 43 -17.32 -13.13 -43.35
N ASP A 44 -17.15 -12.35 -42.28
CA ASP A 44 -18.08 -11.27 -41.95
C ASP A 44 -18.14 -10.25 -43.10
N ALA A 45 -19.32 -9.67 -43.33
CA ALA A 45 -19.52 -8.69 -44.41
C ALA A 45 -18.72 -7.39 -44.20
N GLN A 46 -18.42 -7.07 -42.93
CA GLN A 46 -17.66 -5.89 -42.55
C GLN A 46 -16.16 -6.17 -42.54
N THR A 47 -15.36 -5.17 -42.86
CA THR A 47 -13.89 -5.26 -42.79
C THR A 47 -13.32 -4.36 -41.70
N PHE A 48 -12.13 -4.70 -41.19
CA PHE A 48 -11.42 -3.83 -40.25
C PHE A 48 -11.14 -2.43 -40.85
N GLN A 49 -10.87 -2.36 -42.16
CA GLN A 49 -10.68 -1.08 -42.85
C GLN A 49 -11.93 -0.19 -42.78
N GLN A 50 -13.12 -0.76 -42.95
CA GLN A 50 -14.38 -0.02 -42.80
C GLN A 50 -14.62 0.43 -41.37
N HIS A 51 -14.27 -0.41 -40.38
CA HIS A 51 -14.32 -0.05 -38.96
C HIS A 51 -13.41 1.14 -38.66
N ALA A 52 -12.13 1.07 -39.07
CA ALA A 52 -11.15 2.13 -38.87
C ALA A 52 -11.58 3.44 -39.55
N ALA A 53 -12.05 3.39 -40.80
CA ALA A 53 -12.54 4.57 -41.51
C ALA A 53 -13.71 5.24 -40.79
N ARG A 54 -14.63 4.45 -40.21
CA ARG A 54 -15.76 4.95 -39.43
C ARG A 54 -15.28 5.63 -38.14
N GLN A 55 -14.33 5.03 -37.43
CA GLN A 55 -13.79 5.59 -36.19
C GLN A 55 -13.04 6.91 -36.44
N LEU A 56 -12.24 6.99 -37.52
CA LEU A 56 -11.58 8.24 -37.92
C LEU A 56 -12.60 9.32 -38.27
N ALA A 57 -13.63 9.00 -39.05
CA ALA A 57 -14.67 9.97 -39.40
C ALA A 57 -15.41 10.50 -38.16
N GLN A 58 -15.63 9.66 -37.15
CA GLN A 58 -16.22 10.08 -35.87
C GLN A 58 -15.30 11.02 -35.08
N LEU A 59 -14.00 10.73 -35.04
CA LEU A 59 -13.00 11.60 -34.42
C LEU A 59 -12.94 12.96 -35.10
N ASP A 60 -12.85 13.00 -36.42
CA ASP A 60 -12.74 14.24 -37.21
C ASP A 60 -14.00 15.09 -37.12
N ALA A 61 -15.16 14.47 -36.94
CA ALA A 61 -16.44 15.16 -36.77
C ALA A 61 -16.69 15.68 -35.33
N GLY A 62 -15.76 15.47 -34.39
CA GLY A 62 -15.95 15.85 -32.97
C GLY A 62 -16.97 14.98 -32.23
N ALA A 63 -17.37 13.84 -32.79
CA ALA A 63 -18.42 12.99 -32.21
C ALA A 63 -17.99 12.30 -30.90
N LEU A 64 -16.71 12.42 -30.52
CA LEU A 64 -16.13 11.81 -29.31
C LEU A 64 -15.72 12.85 -28.26
N ASP A 65 -16.14 14.11 -28.40
CA ASP A 65 -15.83 15.16 -27.42
C ASP A 65 -16.46 14.87 -26.05
N SER A 66 -17.67 14.30 -26.00
CA SER A 66 -18.29 13.86 -24.74
C SER A 66 -17.52 12.73 -24.07
N ASP A 67 -16.97 11.80 -24.84
CA ASP A 67 -16.13 10.72 -24.31
C ASP A 67 -14.84 11.30 -23.76
N TYR A 68 -14.24 12.26 -24.47
CA TYR A 68 -13.07 12.97 -24.00
C TYR A 68 -13.31 13.68 -22.67
N ASP A 69 -14.40 14.46 -22.56
CA ASP A 69 -14.75 15.17 -21.33
C ASP A 69 -14.95 14.22 -20.15
N TYR A 70 -15.59 13.07 -20.38
CA TYR A 70 -15.72 12.02 -19.37
C TYR A 70 -14.36 11.53 -18.87
N TRP A 71 -13.45 11.18 -19.78
CA TRP A 71 -12.12 10.68 -19.40
C TRP A 71 -11.27 11.74 -18.73
N MET A 72 -11.34 13.00 -19.17
CA MET A 72 -10.64 14.10 -18.52
C MET A 72 -11.15 14.33 -17.10
N HIS A 73 -12.47 14.37 -16.90
CA HIS A 73 -13.05 14.51 -15.56
C HIS A 73 -12.60 13.38 -14.62
N LYS A 74 -12.52 12.14 -15.16
CA LYS A 74 -12.12 10.95 -14.40
C LYS A 74 -10.64 10.92 -14.06
N LEU A 75 -9.77 11.30 -14.99
CA LEU A 75 -8.32 11.10 -14.89
C LEU A 75 -7.58 12.33 -14.37
N ALA A 76 -8.12 13.54 -14.56
CA ALA A 76 -7.51 14.80 -14.14
C ALA A 76 -7.81 15.17 -12.66
N ASP A 77 -8.23 14.22 -11.83
CA ASP A 77 -8.52 14.41 -10.40
C ASP A 77 -7.28 14.68 -9.53
N GLY A 78 -6.08 14.65 -10.11
CA GLY A 78 -4.81 14.83 -9.39
C GLY A 78 -4.38 13.63 -8.54
N SER A 79 -5.06 12.48 -8.67
CA SER A 79 -4.69 11.24 -7.97
C SER A 79 -3.24 10.86 -8.29
N PRO A 80 -2.41 10.61 -7.26
CA PRO A 80 -1.02 10.23 -7.46
C PRO A 80 -0.94 8.86 -8.12
N SER A 81 0.17 8.62 -8.82
CA SER A 81 0.52 7.28 -9.32
C SER A 81 0.55 6.26 -8.17
N LEU A 82 0.23 5.01 -8.49
CA LEU A 82 0.15 3.94 -7.51
C LEU A 82 1.54 3.69 -6.89
N ALA A 83 1.65 3.93 -5.58
CA ALA A 83 2.87 3.86 -4.81
C ALA A 83 3.14 2.42 -4.34
N LEU A 84 3.38 1.52 -5.30
CA LEU A 84 3.71 0.13 -5.02
C LEU A 84 4.98 0.02 -4.16
N ALA A 85 5.00 -0.93 -3.22
CA ALA A 85 6.18 -1.25 -2.43
C ALA A 85 7.18 -2.02 -3.30
N LEU A 86 8.08 -1.30 -3.98
CA LEU A 86 9.06 -1.87 -4.90
C LEU A 86 10.25 -2.45 -4.13
N ASP A 87 10.83 -3.56 -4.63
CA ASP A 87 12.08 -4.12 -4.11
C ASP A 87 13.31 -3.33 -4.58
N ARG A 88 13.18 -2.64 -5.71
CA ARG A 88 14.24 -1.83 -6.34
C ARG A 88 13.67 -0.47 -6.76
N PRO A 89 14.46 0.62 -6.66
CA PRO A 89 14.02 1.94 -7.09
C PRO A 89 13.81 1.97 -8.60
N ARG A 90 12.88 2.82 -9.07
CA ARG A 90 12.67 3.05 -10.50
C ARG A 90 13.91 3.68 -11.13
N THR A 91 14.37 3.10 -12.23
CA THR A 91 15.37 3.70 -13.12
C THR A 91 14.70 4.50 -14.24
N ALA A 92 15.37 5.53 -14.76
CA ALA A 92 14.85 6.33 -15.87
C ALA A 92 14.62 5.52 -17.15
N THR A 93 15.35 4.42 -17.34
CA THR A 93 15.14 3.48 -18.43
C THR A 93 14.17 2.39 -17.97
N ARG A 94 12.97 2.35 -18.58
CA ARG A 94 12.05 1.22 -18.40
C ARG A 94 12.57 0.03 -19.20
N THR A 95 12.91 -1.05 -18.52
CA THR A 95 13.14 -2.36 -19.14
C THR A 95 11.84 -3.15 -19.07
N TYR A 96 11.31 -3.53 -20.24
CA TYR A 96 10.06 -4.28 -20.37
C TYR A 96 10.31 -5.78 -20.27
N THR A 97 10.96 -6.20 -19.17
CA THR A 97 11.20 -7.62 -18.90
C THR A 97 10.21 -8.07 -17.84
N ASP A 98 9.23 -8.84 -18.28
CA ASP A 98 8.15 -9.30 -17.42
C ASP A 98 8.45 -10.71 -16.94
N ALA A 99 8.77 -10.82 -15.66
CA ALA A 99 8.77 -12.10 -14.98
C ALA A 99 7.35 -12.40 -14.48
N GLN A 100 7.06 -13.68 -14.25
CA GLN A 100 5.72 -14.14 -13.94
C GLN A 100 5.76 -15.13 -12.79
N THR A 101 4.74 -15.10 -11.95
CA THR A 101 4.44 -16.13 -10.96
C THR A 101 2.96 -16.46 -11.05
N GLY A 102 2.59 -17.72 -10.87
CA GLY A 102 1.23 -18.16 -11.11
C GLY A 102 0.77 -19.30 -10.22
N VAL A 103 -0.54 -19.45 -10.17
CA VAL A 103 -1.25 -20.45 -9.39
C VAL A 103 -2.53 -20.87 -10.11
N GLU A 104 -2.88 -22.14 -10.01
CA GLU A 104 -4.20 -22.62 -10.40
C GLU A 104 -5.17 -22.42 -9.22
N LEU A 105 -6.27 -21.71 -9.46
CA LEU A 105 -7.28 -21.40 -8.46
C LEU A 105 -8.36 -22.49 -8.44
N ASP A 106 -8.55 -23.11 -7.27
CA ASP A 106 -9.78 -23.86 -7.00
C ASP A 106 -10.98 -22.90 -7.08
N SER A 107 -11.72 -23.03 -8.17
CA SER A 107 -12.74 -22.08 -8.57
C SER A 107 -14.11 -22.39 -7.96
N ALA A 108 -14.26 -23.48 -7.19
CA ALA A 108 -15.55 -23.90 -6.65
C ALA A 108 -16.22 -22.81 -5.80
N ALA A 109 -15.50 -22.26 -4.82
CA ALA A 109 -16.00 -21.19 -3.96
C ALA A 109 -16.29 -19.90 -4.73
N LEU A 110 -15.44 -19.54 -5.70
CA LEU A 110 -15.62 -18.39 -6.57
C LEU A 110 -16.90 -18.51 -7.40
N LEU A 111 -17.08 -19.64 -8.08
CA LEU A 111 -18.25 -19.90 -8.93
C LEU A 111 -19.54 -19.96 -8.11
N GLU A 112 -19.49 -20.55 -6.92
CA GLU A 112 -20.63 -20.57 -6.00
C GLU A 112 -21.01 -19.16 -5.55
N PHE A 113 -20.04 -18.35 -5.14
CA PHE A 113 -20.26 -16.97 -4.77
C PHE A 113 -20.86 -16.17 -5.93
N CYS A 114 -20.30 -16.32 -7.13
CA CYS A 114 -20.77 -15.66 -8.36
C CYS A 114 -22.25 -15.96 -8.64
N ARG A 115 -22.69 -17.23 -8.47
CA ARG A 115 -24.10 -17.62 -8.61
C ARG A 115 -25.01 -16.91 -7.60
N HIS A 116 -24.61 -16.81 -6.34
CA HIS A 116 -25.41 -16.18 -5.29
C HIS A 116 -25.44 -14.65 -5.39
N ALA A 117 -24.30 -14.04 -5.72
CA ALA A 117 -24.14 -12.58 -5.79
C ALA A 117 -24.51 -11.97 -7.15
N GLY A 118 -24.87 -12.79 -8.15
CA GLY A 118 -25.09 -12.33 -9.52
C GLY A 118 -23.86 -11.64 -10.11
N ALA A 119 -22.66 -12.11 -9.76
CA ALA A 119 -21.38 -11.51 -10.17
C ALA A 119 -20.66 -12.42 -11.17
N ARG A 120 -19.84 -11.84 -12.04
CA ARG A 120 -18.96 -12.61 -12.94
C ARG A 120 -17.63 -12.91 -12.23
N PRO A 121 -17.00 -14.07 -12.45
CA PRO A 121 -15.68 -14.38 -11.87
C PRO A 121 -14.62 -13.30 -12.12
N GLU A 122 -14.61 -12.74 -13.33
CA GLU A 122 -13.80 -11.57 -13.71
C GLU A 122 -13.95 -10.39 -12.74
N GLN A 123 -15.19 -10.03 -12.39
CA GLN A 123 -15.48 -8.89 -11.52
C GLN A 123 -14.99 -9.13 -10.10
N VAL A 124 -15.17 -10.36 -9.61
CA VAL A 124 -14.77 -10.75 -8.25
C VAL A 124 -13.25 -10.78 -8.11
N LEU A 125 -12.54 -11.36 -9.09
CA LEU A 125 -11.08 -11.40 -9.08
C LEU A 125 -10.46 -10.01 -9.27
N ARG A 126 -11.06 -9.16 -10.11
CA ARG A 126 -10.61 -7.77 -10.27
C ARG A 126 -10.87 -6.93 -9.02
N ALA A 127 -12.00 -7.14 -8.34
CA ALA A 127 -12.28 -6.50 -7.06
C ALA A 127 -11.27 -6.95 -5.99
N ALA A 128 -10.97 -8.25 -5.89
CA ALA A 128 -9.97 -8.77 -4.96
C ALA A 128 -8.58 -8.17 -5.25
N PHE A 129 -8.21 -8.03 -6.52
CA PHE A 129 -6.97 -7.35 -6.91
C PHE A 129 -6.96 -5.87 -6.53
N ALA A 130 -8.07 -5.15 -6.74
CA ALA A 130 -8.19 -3.76 -6.30
C ALA A 130 -8.03 -3.62 -4.77
N VAL A 131 -8.61 -4.55 -3.99
CA VAL A 131 -8.44 -4.60 -2.53
C VAL A 131 -6.98 -4.84 -2.16
N LEU A 132 -6.29 -5.78 -2.82
CA LEU A 132 -4.86 -6.01 -2.59
C LEU A 132 -4.06 -4.71 -2.80
N LEU A 133 -4.27 -4.03 -3.93
CA LEU A 133 -3.58 -2.77 -4.23
C LEU A 133 -3.89 -1.69 -3.19
N TYR A 134 -5.17 -1.49 -2.85
CA TYR A 134 -5.61 -0.57 -1.80
C TYR A 134 -4.94 -0.87 -0.46
N ARG A 135 -4.93 -2.12 0.00
CA ARG A 135 -4.38 -2.48 1.31
C ARG A 135 -2.86 -2.37 1.35
N HIS A 136 -2.18 -2.48 0.20
CA HIS A 136 -0.72 -2.32 0.10
C HIS A 136 -0.28 -0.86 0.00
N THR A 137 -1.03 -0.01 -0.69
CA THR A 137 -0.65 1.39 -0.90
C THR A 137 -1.35 2.36 0.04
N MET A 138 -2.48 1.93 0.63
CA MET A 138 -3.43 2.77 1.37
C MET A 138 -3.93 3.98 0.57
N GLN A 139 -3.84 3.93 -0.76
CA GLN A 139 -4.37 4.96 -1.66
C GLN A 139 -5.83 4.68 -2.00
N SER A 140 -6.73 5.61 -1.70
CA SER A 140 -8.16 5.42 -1.93
C SER A 140 -8.55 5.28 -3.39
N ASN A 141 -7.90 5.99 -4.32
CA ASN A 141 -8.18 5.84 -5.75
C ASN A 141 -7.23 4.80 -6.36
N ILE A 142 -7.76 3.65 -6.75
CA ILE A 142 -7.02 2.58 -7.42
C ILE A 142 -7.34 2.61 -8.90
N ARG A 143 -6.32 2.96 -9.70
CA ARG A 143 -6.37 2.97 -11.16
C ARG A 143 -5.71 1.73 -11.73
N MET A 144 -6.42 1.05 -12.63
CA MET A 144 -5.95 -0.13 -13.33
C MET A 144 -6.28 -0.04 -14.81
N ALA A 145 -5.36 -0.50 -15.65
CA ALA A 145 -5.69 -0.78 -17.04
C ALA A 145 -6.57 -2.02 -17.13
N THR A 146 -7.66 -1.91 -17.88
CA THR A 146 -8.50 -3.03 -18.32
C THR A 146 -8.57 -3.04 -19.84
N PHE A 147 -8.98 -4.17 -20.41
CA PHE A 147 -8.97 -4.39 -21.85
C PHE A 147 -10.34 -4.81 -22.33
N ASP A 148 -10.91 -4.04 -23.27
CA ASP A 148 -12.18 -4.36 -23.92
C ASP A 148 -11.94 -4.90 -25.33
N GLY A 149 -12.80 -5.82 -25.78
CA GLY A 149 -12.65 -6.48 -27.08
C GLY A 149 -12.94 -5.58 -28.29
N GLY A 150 -13.59 -4.43 -28.09
CA GLY A 150 -13.77 -3.36 -29.07
C GLY A 150 -14.62 -3.67 -30.31
N ARG A 151 -15.07 -4.93 -30.49
CA ARG A 151 -15.84 -5.38 -31.65
C ARG A 151 -17.31 -5.00 -31.54
N SER A 152 -17.84 -4.39 -32.59
CA SER A 152 -19.28 -4.18 -32.75
C SER A 152 -19.97 -5.44 -33.26
N GLU A 153 -21.30 -5.44 -33.20
CA GLU A 153 -22.12 -6.50 -33.80
C GLU A 153 -21.78 -6.72 -35.29
N GLY A 154 -21.71 -7.99 -35.70
CA GLY A 154 -21.36 -8.40 -37.06
C GLY A 154 -19.87 -8.25 -37.43
N MET A 155 -18.98 -8.07 -36.44
CA MET A 155 -17.52 -8.09 -36.61
C MET A 155 -16.83 -9.19 -35.77
N GLY A 156 -17.59 -10.20 -35.34
CA GLY A 156 -17.10 -11.22 -34.40
C GLY A 156 -15.90 -12.01 -34.93
N ARG A 157 -15.83 -12.23 -36.26
CA ARG A 157 -14.78 -13.00 -36.93
C ARG A 157 -13.81 -12.11 -37.73
N VAL A 158 -13.98 -10.79 -37.68
CA VAL A 158 -13.06 -9.88 -38.35
C VAL A 158 -11.73 -9.88 -37.62
N VAL A 159 -10.66 -10.17 -38.36
CA VAL A 159 -9.28 -10.11 -37.87
C VAL A 159 -8.81 -8.65 -37.90
N GLY A 160 -8.39 -8.14 -36.75
CA GLY A 160 -7.88 -6.78 -36.61
C GLY A 160 -7.50 -6.43 -35.16
N PRO A 161 -6.77 -5.32 -34.95
CA PRO A 161 -6.43 -4.82 -33.61
C PRO A 161 -7.62 -4.08 -32.98
N PHE A 162 -8.65 -4.80 -32.54
CA PHE A 162 -9.83 -4.19 -31.92
C PHE A 162 -9.68 -3.90 -30.43
N GLU A 163 -8.80 -4.64 -29.73
CA GLU A 163 -8.61 -4.52 -28.28
C GLU A 163 -8.35 -3.05 -27.87
N LYS A 164 -9.14 -2.57 -26.92
CA LYS A 164 -9.08 -1.21 -26.39
C LYS A 164 -8.59 -1.23 -24.95
N ILE A 165 -7.78 -0.24 -24.59
CA ILE A 165 -7.38 -0.01 -23.20
C ILE A 165 -8.40 0.94 -22.57
N LEU A 166 -8.97 0.54 -21.44
CA LEU A 166 -9.81 1.38 -20.59
C LEU A 166 -9.12 1.58 -19.23
N VAL A 167 -9.41 2.70 -18.56
CA VAL A 167 -8.87 2.98 -17.23
C VAL A 167 -9.97 2.80 -16.19
N SER A 168 -9.91 1.69 -15.46
CA SER A 168 -10.76 1.47 -14.29
C SER A 168 -10.22 2.31 -13.14
N SER A 169 -11.07 3.16 -12.55
CA SER A 169 -10.77 3.99 -11.38
C SER A 169 -11.76 3.67 -10.28
N LEU A 170 -11.30 2.98 -9.24
CA LEU A 170 -12.13 2.58 -8.11
C LEU A 170 -11.74 3.38 -6.87
N THR A 171 -12.72 3.97 -6.20
CA THR A 171 -12.51 4.63 -4.90
C THR A 171 -12.83 3.66 -3.77
N LEU A 172 -11.83 3.33 -2.97
CA LEU A 172 -11.90 2.42 -1.84
C LEU A 172 -11.60 3.16 -0.53
N ASP A 173 -12.28 2.75 0.53
CA ASP A 173 -12.00 3.15 1.91
C ASP A 173 -12.07 1.94 2.84
N SER A 174 -11.63 2.12 4.09
CA SER A 174 -11.47 1.04 5.06
C SER A 174 -12.82 0.43 5.49
N SER A 175 -13.88 1.24 5.50
CA SER A 175 -15.24 0.87 5.91
C SER A 175 -16.07 0.25 4.78
N MET A 176 -15.63 0.42 3.53
CA MET A 176 -16.27 -0.17 2.35
C MET A 176 -16.40 -1.69 2.53
N ARG A 177 -17.51 -2.27 2.06
CA ARG A 177 -17.72 -3.72 2.06
C ARG A 177 -17.35 -4.30 0.71
N PHE A 178 -16.91 -5.56 0.67
CA PHE A 178 -16.60 -6.22 -0.60
C PHE A 178 -17.80 -6.29 -1.55
N ALA A 179 -19.00 -6.55 -1.02
CA ALA A 179 -20.24 -6.50 -1.83
C ALA A 179 -20.50 -5.11 -2.45
N ALA A 180 -20.24 -4.04 -1.70
CA ALA A 180 -20.39 -2.67 -2.21
C ALA A 180 -19.34 -2.33 -3.28
N LEU A 181 -18.12 -2.86 -3.12
CA LEU A 181 -17.07 -2.73 -4.14
C LEU A 181 -17.46 -3.41 -5.45
N LEU A 182 -18.13 -4.56 -5.41
CA LEU A 182 -18.63 -5.22 -6.62
C LEU A 182 -19.69 -4.35 -7.34
N GLU A 183 -20.61 -3.73 -6.61
CA GLU A 183 -21.59 -2.82 -7.23
C GLU A 183 -20.92 -1.57 -7.83
N ALA A 184 -19.97 -0.97 -7.11
CA ALA A 184 -19.20 0.17 -7.61
C ALA A 184 -18.42 -0.21 -8.88
N LEU A 185 -17.82 -1.40 -8.90
CA LEU A 185 -17.09 -1.94 -10.04
C LEU A 185 -18.00 -2.20 -11.25
N ARG A 186 -19.25 -2.65 -11.06
CA ARG A 186 -20.23 -2.79 -12.15
C ARG A 186 -20.64 -1.45 -12.74
N ALA A 187 -20.91 -0.45 -11.89
CA ALA A 187 -21.24 0.90 -12.34
C ALA A 187 -20.08 1.54 -13.11
N GLU A 188 -18.87 1.34 -12.60
CA GLU A 188 -17.61 1.76 -13.23
C GLU A 188 -17.39 1.11 -14.60
N ASP A 189 -17.61 -0.19 -14.74
CA ASP A 189 -17.54 -0.89 -16.03
C ASP A 189 -18.57 -0.36 -17.03
N ALA A 190 -19.81 -0.18 -16.60
CA ALA A 190 -20.87 0.32 -17.47
C ALA A 190 -20.55 1.73 -17.99
N ALA A 191 -20.05 2.61 -17.12
CA ALA A 191 -19.63 3.95 -17.50
C ALA A 191 -18.42 3.93 -18.46
N ASN A 192 -17.40 3.10 -18.17
CA ASN A 192 -16.24 2.96 -19.05
C ASN A 192 -16.60 2.44 -20.44
N LEU A 193 -17.49 1.46 -20.52
CA LEU A 193 -17.94 0.89 -21.80
C LEU A 193 -18.77 1.89 -22.61
N ALA A 194 -19.57 2.74 -21.96
CA ALA A 194 -20.33 3.80 -22.63
C ALA A 194 -19.42 4.82 -23.35
N HIS A 195 -18.18 4.99 -22.87
CA HIS A 195 -17.19 5.94 -23.40
C HIS A 195 -15.98 5.24 -24.05
N ALA A 196 -16.11 3.95 -24.40
CA ALA A 196 -15.04 3.14 -24.98
C ALA A 196 -14.77 3.45 -26.47
N ALA A 197 -15.48 4.40 -27.09
CA ALA A 197 -15.26 4.74 -28.50
C ALA A 197 -13.97 5.54 -28.72
N LEU A 198 -13.55 6.35 -27.74
CA LEU A 198 -12.30 7.11 -27.76
C LEU A 198 -11.07 6.19 -27.68
N PRO A 199 -10.15 6.20 -28.67
CA PRO A 199 -8.90 5.46 -28.59
C PRO A 199 -8.00 5.95 -27.46
N PHE A 200 -7.42 5.02 -26.69
CA PHE A 200 -6.55 5.35 -25.56
C PHE A 200 -5.35 6.21 -25.95
N ASP A 201 -4.73 5.97 -27.11
CA ASP A 201 -3.59 6.77 -27.58
C ASP A 201 -3.99 8.24 -27.80
N LYS A 202 -5.22 8.50 -28.27
CA LYS A 202 -5.76 9.86 -28.43
C LYS A 202 -6.08 10.53 -27.11
N LEU A 203 -6.57 9.77 -26.13
CA LEU A 203 -6.70 10.24 -24.76
C LEU A 203 -5.33 10.60 -24.16
N LEU A 204 -4.33 9.74 -24.34
CA LEU A 204 -2.98 9.96 -23.82
C LEU A 204 -2.26 11.15 -24.47
N GLU A 205 -2.38 11.31 -25.80
CA GLU A 205 -1.87 12.48 -26.53
C GLU A 205 -2.38 13.79 -25.90
N ARG A 206 -3.69 13.86 -25.64
CA ARG A 206 -4.33 15.05 -25.08
C ARG A 206 -4.02 15.25 -23.59
N LEU A 207 -4.04 14.19 -22.77
CA LEU A 207 -3.61 14.26 -21.37
C LEU A 207 -2.19 14.85 -21.25
N ASN A 208 -1.26 14.37 -22.07
CA ASN A 208 0.11 14.90 -22.08
C ASN A 208 0.18 16.37 -22.52
N ALA A 209 -0.65 16.79 -23.48
CA ALA A 209 -0.72 18.18 -23.94
C ALA A 209 -1.23 19.11 -22.82
N ASP A 210 -2.19 18.66 -22.02
CA ASP A 210 -2.76 19.39 -20.88
C ASP A 210 -1.84 19.38 -19.64
N GLY A 211 -0.63 18.82 -19.75
CA GLY A 211 0.37 18.82 -18.68
C GLY A 211 0.18 17.70 -17.65
N PHE A 212 -0.68 16.71 -17.92
CA PHE A 212 -0.72 15.47 -17.15
C PHE A 212 0.68 14.83 -17.16
N GLN A 213 1.12 14.36 -15.99
CA GLN A 213 2.44 13.77 -15.68
C GLN A 213 3.20 13.31 -16.94
N LYS A 214 4.07 14.19 -17.46
CA LYS A 214 4.68 14.06 -18.79
C LYS A 214 5.25 12.66 -19.02
N HIS A 215 4.67 11.91 -19.95
CA HIS A 215 5.11 10.56 -20.39
C HIS A 215 4.84 9.42 -19.40
N GLU A 216 3.93 9.59 -18.43
CA GLU A 216 3.47 8.49 -17.58
C GLU A 216 2.07 8.01 -17.97
N LEU A 217 1.85 6.69 -17.88
CA LEU A 217 0.51 6.12 -18.01
C LEU A 217 -0.32 6.51 -16.77
N PRO A 218 -1.64 6.72 -16.89
CA PRO A 218 -2.51 7.04 -15.76
C PRO A 218 -2.74 5.87 -14.78
N PHE A 219 -2.02 4.76 -14.97
CA PHE A 219 -2.07 3.54 -14.17
C PHE A 219 -0.69 2.87 -14.16
N GLN A 220 -0.40 2.14 -13.08
CA GLN A 220 0.81 1.31 -12.92
C GLN A 220 0.47 -0.17 -12.80
N ALA A 221 -0.80 -0.49 -12.56
CA ALA A 221 -1.32 -1.84 -12.46
C ALA A 221 -2.31 -2.15 -13.60
N GLY A 222 -2.45 -3.42 -13.96
CA GLY A 222 -3.43 -3.87 -14.94
C GLY A 222 -4.12 -5.17 -14.57
N PHE A 223 -5.31 -5.37 -15.14
CA PHE A 223 -6.07 -6.60 -15.03
C PHE A 223 -6.47 -7.09 -16.41
N VAL A 224 -6.19 -8.35 -16.73
CA VAL A 224 -6.54 -8.99 -18.00
C VAL A 224 -7.31 -10.27 -17.73
N TRP A 225 -8.40 -10.43 -18.47
CA TRP A 225 -9.19 -11.66 -18.49
C TRP A 225 -9.10 -12.33 -19.85
N ARG A 226 -8.79 -13.63 -19.87
CA ARG A 226 -8.77 -14.47 -21.08
C ARG A 226 -9.63 -15.71 -20.86
N LYS A 227 -10.50 -16.04 -21.81
CA LYS A 227 -11.39 -17.21 -21.72
C LYS A 227 -10.73 -18.52 -22.13
N HIS A 228 -9.59 -18.46 -22.81
CA HIS A 228 -8.93 -19.62 -23.42
C HIS A 228 -7.42 -19.36 -23.56
N GLU A 229 -6.63 -19.51 -22.51
CA GLU A 229 -5.16 -19.42 -22.59
C GLU A 229 -4.56 -20.84 -22.50
N GLY A 230 -3.49 -21.11 -23.25
CA GLY A 230 -2.79 -22.40 -23.23
C GLY A 230 -3.05 -23.31 -24.44
N GLU A 231 -2.88 -24.62 -24.21
CA GLU A 231 -3.00 -25.64 -25.26
C GLU A 231 -4.46 -25.92 -25.61
N ARG A 232 -4.74 -25.88 -26.91
CA ARG A 232 -6.03 -26.23 -27.49
C ARG A 232 -5.84 -27.50 -28.30
N PRO A 233 -6.42 -28.63 -27.87
CA PRO A 233 -6.41 -29.84 -28.66
C PRO A 233 -7.19 -29.58 -29.95
N GLY A 234 -6.55 -29.84 -31.06
CA GLY A 234 -7.08 -29.76 -32.40
C GLY A 234 -7.30 -31.14 -33.02
N PRO A 235 -7.90 -31.16 -34.22
CA PRO A 235 -8.05 -32.39 -34.99
C PRO A 235 -6.68 -32.93 -35.46
N CYS A 236 -6.64 -34.22 -35.81
CA CYS A 236 -5.46 -34.87 -36.39
C CYS A 236 -4.20 -34.79 -35.51
N ASP A 237 -4.36 -34.95 -34.19
CA ASP A 237 -3.29 -34.88 -33.18
C ASP A 237 -2.52 -33.55 -33.15
N VAL A 238 -3.08 -32.49 -33.72
CA VAL A 238 -2.52 -31.13 -33.66
C VAL A 238 -2.89 -30.49 -32.34
N VAL A 239 -1.93 -29.87 -31.66
CA VAL A 239 -2.17 -29.02 -30.49
C VAL A 239 -1.80 -27.60 -30.86
N ALA A 240 -2.75 -26.67 -30.74
CA ALA A 240 -2.49 -25.26 -30.91
C ALA A 240 -2.13 -24.64 -29.56
N LYS A 241 -0.97 -23.98 -29.48
CA LYS A 241 -0.56 -23.22 -28.30
C LYS A 241 -0.48 -21.75 -28.67
N ILE A 242 -1.14 -20.91 -27.89
CA ILE A 242 -1.09 -19.45 -28.06
C ILE A 242 -0.19 -18.90 -26.97
N GLU A 243 0.91 -18.27 -27.38
CA GLU A 243 1.80 -17.52 -26.51
C GLU A 243 1.79 -16.07 -26.97
N GLU A 244 1.44 -15.16 -26.06
CA GLU A 244 1.46 -13.73 -26.32
C GLU A 244 2.72 -13.16 -25.68
N ASP A 245 3.60 -12.54 -26.49
CA ASP A 245 4.77 -11.81 -26.00
C ASP A 245 4.28 -10.52 -25.32
N GLN A 246 4.05 -10.62 -24.02
CA GLN A 246 3.45 -9.59 -23.19
C GLN A 246 4.52 -8.91 -22.35
N ALA A 247 5.39 -8.14 -23.01
CA ALA A 247 6.15 -7.11 -22.34
C ALA A 247 5.17 -6.02 -21.88
N SER A 248 4.57 -6.18 -20.70
CA SER A 248 3.62 -5.22 -20.16
C SER A 248 4.35 -3.89 -19.90
N ARG A 249 3.70 -2.79 -20.26
CA ARG A 249 4.20 -1.44 -19.95
C ARG A 249 3.90 -1.04 -18.51
N MET A 250 3.42 -1.99 -17.71
CA MET A 250 2.91 -1.81 -16.35
C MET A 250 3.89 -2.44 -15.37
N ASP A 251 3.87 -1.98 -14.13
CA ASP A 251 4.79 -2.52 -13.12
C ASP A 251 4.27 -3.84 -12.57
N LEU A 252 2.94 -3.99 -12.54
CA LEU A 252 2.24 -5.16 -12.04
C LEU A 252 0.98 -5.43 -12.87
N GLN A 253 0.74 -6.67 -13.27
CA GLN A 253 -0.46 -7.04 -14.02
C GLN A 253 -0.97 -8.41 -13.56
N LEU A 254 -2.24 -8.46 -13.13
CA LEU A 254 -2.92 -9.72 -12.88
C LEU A 254 -3.57 -10.19 -14.19
N ARG A 255 -3.10 -11.33 -14.70
CA ARG A 255 -3.71 -12.03 -15.82
C ARG A 255 -4.47 -13.23 -15.28
N VAL A 256 -5.72 -13.38 -15.72
CA VAL A 256 -6.57 -14.49 -15.36
C VAL A 256 -6.98 -15.20 -16.63
N SER A 257 -6.71 -16.50 -16.69
CA SER A 257 -7.20 -17.37 -17.75
C SER A 257 -8.20 -18.38 -17.23
N GLU A 258 -9.32 -18.50 -17.94
CA GLU A 258 -10.30 -19.56 -17.75
C GLU A 258 -9.97 -20.72 -18.68
N SER A 259 -9.96 -21.94 -18.17
CA SER A 259 -9.82 -23.17 -18.93
C SER A 259 -11.18 -23.69 -19.37
N SER A 260 -11.22 -24.57 -20.38
CA SER A 260 -12.47 -25.14 -20.90
C SER A 260 -13.25 -25.98 -19.87
N ASP A 261 -12.58 -26.46 -18.82
CA ASP A 261 -13.16 -27.18 -17.68
C ASP A 261 -13.63 -26.25 -16.54
N GLY A 262 -13.55 -24.92 -16.73
CA GLY A 262 -13.99 -23.91 -15.77
C GLY A 262 -12.99 -23.59 -14.66
N ARG A 263 -11.76 -24.14 -14.72
CA ARG A 263 -10.67 -23.76 -13.82
C ARG A 263 -10.07 -22.42 -14.20
N HIS A 264 -9.60 -21.67 -13.21
CA HIS A 264 -8.96 -20.38 -13.42
C HIS A 264 -7.47 -20.45 -13.08
N THR A 265 -6.62 -19.92 -13.95
CA THR A 265 -5.20 -19.72 -13.67
C THR A 265 -4.95 -18.24 -13.45
N LEU A 266 -4.32 -17.89 -12.32
CA LEU A 266 -3.93 -16.53 -11.99
C LEU A 266 -2.43 -16.40 -12.22
N LEU A 267 -2.03 -15.47 -13.08
CA LEU A 267 -0.65 -15.13 -13.40
C LEU A 267 -0.39 -13.67 -13.05
N LEU A 268 0.47 -13.44 -12.06
CA LEU A 268 0.96 -12.12 -11.73
C LEU A 268 2.22 -11.83 -12.55
N SER A 269 2.12 -10.92 -13.49
CA SER A 269 3.23 -10.41 -14.30
C SER A 269 3.78 -9.16 -13.65
N TYR A 270 5.09 -9.01 -13.62
CA TYR A 270 5.72 -7.88 -12.97
C TYR A 270 7.02 -7.49 -13.66
N ALA A 271 7.33 -6.19 -13.60
CA ALA A 271 8.61 -5.68 -14.06
C ALA A 271 9.73 -6.25 -13.19
N ALA A 272 10.55 -7.16 -13.72
CA ALA A 272 11.63 -7.82 -12.98
C ALA A 272 12.70 -6.82 -12.50
N ALA A 273 12.78 -5.66 -13.13
CA ALA A 273 13.61 -4.54 -12.70
C ALA A 273 13.15 -3.91 -11.37
N LEU A 274 11.88 -4.07 -10.99
CA LEU A 274 11.27 -3.44 -9.82
C LEU A 274 10.95 -4.44 -8.69
N PHE A 275 10.62 -5.69 -9.04
CA PHE A 275 10.19 -6.71 -8.09
C PHE A 275 11.09 -7.95 -8.11
N ASN A 276 11.21 -8.58 -6.94
CA ASN A 276 11.74 -9.93 -6.77
C ASN A 276 10.63 -10.96 -6.99
N SER A 277 10.99 -12.16 -7.43
CA SER A 277 10.06 -13.28 -7.57
C SER A 277 9.40 -13.66 -6.25
N SER A 278 10.13 -13.60 -5.13
CA SER A 278 9.58 -13.84 -3.79
C SER A 278 8.52 -12.83 -3.38
N THR A 279 8.71 -11.55 -3.73
CA THR A 279 7.76 -10.47 -3.44
C THR A 279 6.51 -10.62 -4.27
N ALA A 280 6.65 -10.92 -5.56
CA ALA A 280 5.52 -11.21 -6.44
C ALA A 280 4.74 -12.46 -5.99
N ALA A 281 5.42 -13.52 -5.57
CA ALA A 281 4.77 -14.72 -5.03
C ALA A 281 3.97 -14.40 -3.76
N ALA A 282 4.57 -13.64 -2.83
CA ALA A 282 3.88 -13.22 -1.62
C ALA A 282 2.66 -12.32 -1.91
N LEU A 283 2.70 -11.46 -2.94
CA LEU A 283 1.54 -10.67 -3.36
C LEU A 283 0.42 -11.57 -3.91
N LEU A 284 0.77 -12.62 -4.66
CA LEU A 284 -0.20 -13.58 -5.17
C LEU A 284 -0.83 -14.40 -4.02
N ASP A 285 -0.04 -14.87 -3.06
CA ASP A 285 -0.56 -15.59 -1.89
C ASP A 285 -1.53 -14.71 -1.07
N ARG A 286 -1.19 -13.44 -0.89
CA ARG A 286 -2.07 -12.46 -0.25
C ARG A 286 -3.35 -12.22 -1.03
N LEU A 287 -3.29 -12.16 -2.36
CA LEU A 287 -4.48 -12.05 -3.20
C LEU A 287 -5.43 -13.22 -2.96
N LEU A 288 -4.90 -14.45 -2.94
CA LEU A 288 -5.70 -15.66 -2.70
C LEU A 288 -6.33 -15.64 -1.30
N SER A 289 -5.55 -15.25 -0.28
CA SER A 289 -6.04 -15.13 1.10
C SER A 289 -7.14 -14.09 1.24
N LEU A 290 -6.97 -12.91 0.62
CA LEU A 290 -7.98 -11.85 0.59
C LEU A 290 -9.23 -12.31 -0.15
N LEU A 291 -9.07 -12.97 -1.29
CA LEU A 291 -10.18 -13.52 -2.07
C LEU A 291 -10.98 -14.50 -1.21
N ALA A 292 -10.34 -15.49 -0.58
CA ALA A 292 -11.03 -16.47 0.26
C ALA A 292 -11.83 -15.81 1.40
N GLN A 293 -11.24 -14.81 2.08
CA GLN A 293 -11.92 -14.05 3.14
C GLN A 293 -13.11 -13.25 2.59
N ALA A 294 -12.95 -12.59 1.45
CA ALA A 294 -13.99 -11.79 0.80
C ALA A 294 -15.17 -12.64 0.31
N LEU A 295 -14.92 -13.84 -0.21
CA LEU A 295 -15.96 -14.79 -0.62
C LEU A 295 -16.73 -15.33 0.59
N ALA A 296 -16.04 -15.63 1.69
CA ALA A 296 -16.66 -16.17 2.91
C ALA A 296 -17.52 -15.13 3.65
N ALA A 297 -17.12 -13.86 3.63
CA ALA A 297 -17.77 -12.80 4.39
C ALA A 297 -17.83 -11.46 3.62
N PRO A 298 -18.60 -11.38 2.52
CA PRO A 298 -18.61 -10.22 1.62
C PRO A 298 -19.16 -8.93 2.25
N GLN A 299 -19.82 -9.04 3.40
CA GLN A 299 -20.38 -7.92 4.17
C GLN A 299 -19.39 -7.35 5.20
N LEU A 300 -18.24 -8.00 5.41
CA LEU A 300 -17.20 -7.44 6.26
C LEU A 300 -16.57 -6.20 5.60
N PRO A 301 -16.29 -5.15 6.38
CA PRO A 301 -15.50 -4.03 5.89
C PRO A 301 -14.10 -4.46 5.46
N LEU A 302 -13.54 -3.81 4.43
CA LEU A 302 -12.25 -4.15 3.83
C LEU A 302 -11.09 -4.13 4.83
N GLU A 303 -11.17 -3.31 5.88
CA GLU A 303 -10.14 -3.25 6.93
C GLU A 303 -9.99 -4.54 7.74
N TYR A 304 -11.05 -5.34 7.83
CA TYR A 304 -11.05 -6.62 8.54
C TYR A 304 -10.50 -7.77 7.69
N LEU A 305 -10.33 -7.58 6.38
CA LEU A 305 -9.66 -8.54 5.52
C LEU A 305 -8.15 -8.48 5.79
N ARG A 306 -7.60 -9.61 6.26
CA ARG A 306 -6.21 -9.71 6.71
C ARG A 306 -5.28 -9.98 5.53
N LEU A 307 -4.19 -9.22 5.45
CA LEU A 307 -3.08 -9.43 4.51
C LEU A 307 -2.10 -10.53 4.96
N VAL A 308 -2.27 -11.03 6.17
CA VAL A 308 -1.43 -12.09 6.75
C VAL A 308 -2.32 -13.28 7.05
N ASP A 309 -1.80 -14.46 6.78
CA ASP A 309 -2.44 -15.71 7.19
C ASP A 309 -2.39 -15.87 8.73
N ALA A 310 -3.05 -16.93 9.22
CA ALA A 310 -3.12 -17.21 10.64
C ALA A 310 -1.73 -17.49 11.24
N GLU A 311 -0.85 -18.19 10.53
CA GLU A 311 0.50 -18.54 10.99
C GLU A 311 1.37 -17.30 11.17
N MET A 312 1.39 -16.41 10.18
CA MET A 312 2.11 -15.15 10.25
C MET A 312 1.52 -14.23 11.31
N LEU A 313 0.19 -14.23 11.49
CA LEU A 313 -0.42 -13.48 12.59
C LEU A 313 0.01 -14.01 13.96
N GLU A 314 0.06 -15.32 14.16
CA GLU A 314 0.57 -15.93 15.39
C GLU A 314 2.02 -15.54 15.64
N ARG A 315 2.86 -15.58 14.60
CA ARG A 315 4.27 -15.15 14.67
C ARG A 315 4.41 -13.66 15.01
N LEU A 316 3.60 -12.80 14.41
CA LEU A 316 3.60 -11.36 14.69
C LEU A 316 3.02 -11.02 16.07
N SER A 317 2.10 -11.85 16.57
CA SER A 317 1.48 -11.69 17.88
C SER A 317 2.29 -12.38 19.00
N ALA A 318 3.33 -13.13 18.64
CA ALA A 318 4.19 -13.81 19.60
C ALA A 318 4.87 -12.77 20.52
N PRO A 319 4.95 -13.03 21.83
CA PRO A 319 5.64 -12.13 22.75
C PRO A 319 7.07 -11.88 22.30
N TRP A 320 7.49 -10.62 22.28
CA TRP A 320 8.87 -10.27 21.97
C TRP A 320 9.82 -10.97 22.96
N PRO A 321 10.81 -11.77 22.48
CA PRO A 321 11.77 -12.41 23.37
C PRO A 321 12.52 -11.36 24.20
N GLY A 322 12.37 -11.41 25.53
CA GLY A 322 13.00 -10.45 26.46
C GLY A 322 12.11 -9.33 26.98
N ALA A 323 10.82 -9.29 26.65
CA ALA A 323 9.87 -8.30 27.20
C ALA A 323 9.42 -8.59 28.64
N SER A 324 9.92 -9.66 29.28
CA SER A 324 9.62 -9.97 30.68
C SER A 324 10.74 -9.45 31.57
N TYR A 325 10.50 -8.31 32.21
CA TYR A 325 11.29 -7.81 33.33
C TYR A 325 10.37 -7.54 34.51
N GLU A 326 10.89 -7.76 35.72
CA GLU A 326 10.19 -7.30 36.93
C GLU A 326 10.22 -5.76 36.94
N PRO A 327 9.07 -5.06 37.02
CA PRO A 327 9.04 -3.60 36.99
C PRO A 327 9.53 -3.03 38.33
N VAL A 328 10.84 -3.01 38.52
CA VAL A 328 11.49 -2.43 39.70
C VAL A 328 11.72 -0.92 39.46
N PRO A 329 11.24 -0.02 40.34
CA PRO A 329 11.53 1.39 40.25
C PRO A 329 13.04 1.68 40.15
N VAL A 330 13.41 2.60 39.27
CA VAL A 330 14.83 2.90 38.98
C VAL A 330 15.63 3.30 40.22
N HIS A 331 15.01 4.00 41.17
CA HIS A 331 15.68 4.39 42.42
C HIS A 331 16.00 3.18 43.32
N LEU A 332 15.19 2.11 43.29
CA LEU A 332 15.47 0.86 44.00
C LEU A 332 16.55 0.03 43.29
N LEU A 333 16.59 0.05 41.96
CA LEU A 333 17.71 -0.55 41.21
C LEU A 333 19.03 0.15 41.56
N MET A 334 19.01 1.48 41.68
CA MET A 334 20.17 2.27 42.10
C MET A 334 20.61 1.92 43.53
N GLU A 335 19.66 1.73 44.45
CA GLU A 335 19.96 1.30 45.83
C GLU A 335 20.58 -0.09 45.91
N ARG A 336 20.07 -1.04 45.11
CA ARG A 336 20.67 -2.37 44.98
C ARG A 336 22.10 -2.29 44.44
N HIS A 337 22.35 -1.41 43.47
CA HIS A 337 23.70 -1.18 42.92
C HIS A 337 24.64 -0.55 43.97
N LEU A 338 24.16 0.43 44.74
CA LEU A 338 24.92 1.07 45.82
C LEU A 338 25.47 0.07 46.84
N ALA A 339 24.65 -0.92 47.23
CA ALA A 339 25.05 -1.94 48.20
C ALA A 339 26.27 -2.76 47.74
N LEU A 340 26.50 -2.84 46.43
CA LEU A 340 27.59 -3.60 45.83
C LEU A 340 28.80 -2.72 45.49
N HIS A 341 28.59 -1.46 45.09
CA HIS A 341 29.61 -0.62 44.43
C HIS A 341 29.73 0.79 45.03
N GLY A 342 29.32 0.98 46.29
CA GLY A 342 29.05 2.31 46.85
C GLY A 342 30.20 3.31 46.91
N GLN A 343 31.46 2.87 46.82
CA GLN A 343 32.65 3.74 46.84
C GLN A 343 33.18 4.08 45.43
N GLY A 344 32.57 3.56 44.36
CA GLY A 344 32.94 3.90 42.99
C GLY A 344 32.36 5.24 42.53
N ASP A 345 33.00 5.84 41.53
CA ASP A 345 32.54 7.06 40.87
C ASP A 345 31.21 6.81 40.15
N ALA A 346 30.17 7.60 40.47
CA ALA A 346 28.83 7.45 39.90
C ALA A 346 28.52 8.52 38.86
N LEU A 347 28.90 9.77 39.13
CA LEU A 347 28.66 10.91 38.26
C LEU A 347 29.95 11.70 38.05
N VAL A 348 30.25 11.98 36.78
CA VAL A 348 31.37 12.82 36.37
C VAL A 348 30.83 13.91 35.45
N CYS A 349 31.02 15.18 35.82
CA CYS A 349 30.62 16.32 35.01
C CYS A 349 31.70 17.42 35.08
N GLY A 350 32.60 17.44 34.10
CA GLY A 350 33.78 18.30 34.18
C GLY A 350 34.69 17.87 35.33
N ASP A 351 34.98 18.81 36.23
CA ASP A 351 35.77 18.56 37.45
C ASP A 351 34.93 18.03 38.62
N ASP A 352 33.60 18.05 38.49
CA ASP A 352 32.70 17.55 39.54
C ASP A 352 32.61 16.01 39.47
N LEU A 353 32.96 15.38 40.59
CA LEU A 353 32.95 13.93 40.77
C LEU A 353 32.10 13.57 42.00
N LEU A 354 31.11 12.69 41.81
CA LEU A 354 30.28 12.20 42.91
C LEU A 354 30.29 10.68 42.96
N SER A 355 30.64 10.12 44.12
CA SER A 355 30.55 8.68 44.36
C SER A 355 29.08 8.21 44.41
N HIS A 356 28.85 6.91 44.24
CA HIS A 356 27.50 6.34 44.39
C HIS A 356 26.90 6.65 45.77
N ALA A 357 27.71 6.58 46.84
CA ALA A 357 27.29 6.88 48.20
C ALA A 357 26.91 8.37 48.38
N ASP A 358 27.73 9.28 47.88
CA ASP A 358 27.49 10.72 48.02
C ASP A 358 26.27 11.17 47.21
N MET A 359 26.12 10.65 45.99
CA MET A 359 24.93 10.86 45.16
C MET A 359 23.67 10.39 45.86
N HIS A 360 23.70 9.18 46.43
CA HIS A 360 22.55 8.63 47.15
C HIS A 360 22.22 9.44 48.40
N ALA A 361 23.22 9.86 49.18
CA ALA A 361 23.03 10.67 50.37
C ALA A 361 22.43 12.05 50.03
N ALA A 362 22.94 12.70 48.98
CA ALA A 362 22.39 13.98 48.50
C ALA A 362 20.95 13.84 48.00
N ALA A 363 20.66 12.81 47.20
CA ALA A 363 19.32 12.54 46.70
C ALA A 363 18.33 12.20 47.84
N ASN A 364 18.77 11.48 48.88
CA ASN A 364 17.94 11.19 50.06
C ASN A 364 17.61 12.46 50.86
N ARG A 365 18.58 13.36 51.09
CA ARG A 365 18.32 14.62 51.79
C ARG A 365 17.27 15.44 51.05
N LEU A 366 17.44 15.59 49.74
CA LEU A 366 16.49 16.31 48.91
C LEU A 366 15.12 15.62 48.84
N ALA A 367 15.07 14.28 48.80
CA ALA A 367 13.81 13.54 48.81
C ALA A 367 13.01 13.80 50.09
N HIS A 368 13.66 13.78 51.27
CA HIS A 368 13.00 14.11 52.54
C HIS A 368 12.48 15.55 52.55
N HIS A 369 13.25 16.48 51.98
CA HIS A 369 12.80 17.87 51.84
C HIS A 369 11.56 17.97 50.93
N LEU A 370 11.58 17.32 49.76
CA LEU A 370 10.44 17.25 48.84
C LEU A 370 9.20 16.68 49.53
N ILE A 371 9.35 15.61 50.33
CA ILE A 371 8.26 15.04 51.13
C ILE A 371 7.74 16.06 52.15
N ALA A 372 8.63 16.80 52.82
CA ALA A 372 8.26 17.82 53.81
C ALA A 372 7.47 18.99 53.19
N VAL A 373 7.77 19.37 51.95
CA VAL A 373 6.97 20.38 51.19
C VAL A 373 5.75 19.79 50.47
N GLY A 374 5.41 18.53 50.73
CA GLY A 374 4.15 17.91 50.31
C GLY A 374 4.21 17.08 49.03
N VAL A 375 5.40 16.73 48.52
CA VAL A 375 5.52 15.77 47.41
C VAL A 375 5.12 14.38 47.89
N MET A 376 4.10 13.82 47.24
CA MET A 376 3.59 12.46 47.44
C MET A 376 3.51 11.70 46.10
N ALA A 377 3.08 10.44 46.14
CA ALA A 377 2.81 9.66 44.93
C ALA A 377 1.96 10.46 43.92
N GLU A 378 2.32 10.35 42.64
CA GLU A 378 1.67 11.06 41.51
C GLU A 378 1.82 12.60 41.54
N THR A 379 2.53 13.16 42.52
CA THR A 379 2.83 14.60 42.55
C THR A 379 3.83 14.95 41.48
N ARG A 380 3.47 15.89 40.60
CA ARG A 380 4.38 16.37 39.57
C ARG A 380 5.43 17.29 40.20
N VAL A 381 6.69 17.11 39.82
CA VAL A 381 7.79 17.98 40.24
C VAL A 381 8.50 18.49 38.99
N GLY A 382 8.45 19.80 38.77
CA GLY A 382 9.16 20.45 37.69
C GLY A 382 10.65 20.47 37.96
N LEU A 383 11.46 20.11 36.98
CA LEU A 383 12.92 20.18 37.06
C LEU A 383 13.45 21.14 35.99
N ALA A 384 13.80 22.35 36.41
CA ALA A 384 14.38 23.39 35.56
C ALA A 384 15.84 23.63 35.96
N LEU A 385 16.69 22.64 35.73
CA LEU A 385 18.13 22.68 35.97
C LEU A 385 18.90 22.49 34.66
N GLU A 386 20.06 23.14 34.57
CA GLU A 386 21.04 22.86 33.53
C GLU A 386 21.67 21.47 33.75
N HIS A 387 22.29 20.93 32.71
CA HIS A 387 23.01 19.66 32.80
C HIS A 387 24.15 19.75 33.84
N GLY A 388 24.17 18.82 34.78
CA GLY A 388 25.17 18.76 35.84
C GLY A 388 24.83 17.68 36.87
N VAL A 389 25.70 17.53 37.88
CA VAL A 389 25.53 16.55 38.97
C VAL A 389 24.22 16.81 39.72
N ASP A 390 23.90 18.07 40.02
CA ASP A 390 22.67 18.46 40.74
C ASP A 390 21.39 18.07 40.02
N MET A 391 21.39 18.09 38.68
CA MET A 391 20.23 17.66 37.88
C MET A 391 19.93 16.17 38.11
N ILE A 392 20.96 15.33 38.18
CA ILE A 392 20.79 13.91 38.43
C ILE A 392 20.38 13.64 39.88
N VAL A 393 20.98 14.36 40.84
CA VAL A 393 20.58 14.29 42.26
C VAL A 393 19.10 14.67 42.42
N ALA A 394 18.67 15.77 41.79
CA ALA A 394 17.29 16.23 41.79
C ALA A 394 16.32 15.20 41.20
N LEU A 395 16.67 14.64 40.04
CA LEU A 395 15.89 13.60 39.37
C LEU A 395 15.70 12.37 40.28
N LEU A 396 16.77 11.90 40.92
CA LEU A 396 16.69 10.77 41.84
C LEU A 396 15.88 11.09 43.09
N ALA A 397 16.01 12.31 43.62
CA ALA A 397 15.25 12.74 44.79
C ALA A 397 13.74 12.78 44.51
N VAL A 398 13.33 13.23 43.32
CA VAL A 398 11.91 13.21 42.89
C VAL A 398 11.38 11.78 42.86
N PHE A 399 12.12 10.84 42.28
CA PHE A 399 11.71 9.43 42.25
C PHE A 399 11.66 8.80 43.65
N LYS A 400 12.60 9.16 44.53
CA LYS A 400 12.63 8.71 45.93
C LYS A 400 11.48 9.28 46.78
N ALA A 401 11.05 10.51 46.47
CA ALA A 401 9.87 11.12 47.08
C ALA A 401 8.55 10.57 46.52
N GLY A 402 8.59 9.71 45.49
CA GLY A 402 7.40 9.16 44.82
C GLY A 402 6.77 10.10 43.79
N GLY A 403 7.42 11.23 43.49
CA GLY A 403 6.94 12.22 42.54
C GLY A 403 7.16 11.82 41.07
N ALA A 404 6.38 12.42 40.19
CA ALA A 404 6.52 12.34 38.74
C ALA A 404 7.36 13.52 38.22
N LEU A 405 8.50 13.22 37.62
CA LEU A 405 9.42 14.23 37.08
C LEU A 405 8.83 14.90 35.83
N VAL A 406 8.87 16.24 35.78
CA VAL A 406 8.56 17.04 34.60
C VAL A 406 9.80 17.87 34.21
N PRO A 407 10.59 17.45 33.22
CA PRO A 407 11.76 18.22 32.78
C PRO A 407 11.32 19.52 32.10
N ILE A 408 11.96 20.64 32.46
CA ILE A 408 11.69 21.97 31.93
C ILE A 408 13.01 22.55 31.46
N ASP A 409 13.10 22.90 30.18
CA ASP A 409 14.29 23.59 29.65
C ASP A 409 14.40 25.00 30.28
N PRO A 410 15.46 25.30 31.06
CA PRO A 410 15.66 26.62 31.65
C PRO A 410 15.86 27.72 30.60
N ALA A 411 16.28 27.39 29.37
CA ALA A 411 16.46 28.34 28.27
C ALA A 411 15.14 28.71 27.58
N TYR A 412 14.07 27.94 27.79
CA TYR A 412 12.79 28.17 27.11
C TYR A 412 12.21 29.55 27.45
N PRO A 413 11.76 30.35 26.45
CA PRO A 413 11.21 31.68 26.69
C PRO A 413 9.87 31.59 27.42
N VAL A 414 9.74 32.36 28.51
CA VAL A 414 8.53 32.38 29.33
C VAL A 414 7.54 33.37 28.72
N VAL A 415 6.75 32.92 27.74
CA VAL A 415 5.79 33.79 27.04
C VAL A 415 4.59 34.11 27.97
N PRO A 416 4.07 35.37 27.98
CA PRO A 416 2.86 35.71 28.72
C PRO A 416 1.59 35.13 28.07
N ARG A 417 0.96 34.17 28.77
CA ARG A 417 -0.46 33.76 28.85
C ARG A 417 -1.40 33.67 27.62
N ARG A 418 -1.11 34.18 26.41
CA ARG A 418 -2.17 34.28 25.37
C ARG A 418 -1.97 33.54 24.05
N SER A 419 -0.81 32.97 23.79
CA SER A 419 -0.63 32.09 22.63
C SER A 419 0.30 30.95 23.04
N LEU A 420 -0.11 29.73 22.70
CA LEU A 420 0.50 28.43 23.02
C LEU A 420 -0.06 27.80 24.30
N ARG A 421 -0.82 26.72 24.10
CA ARG A 421 -1.01 25.65 25.08
C ARG A 421 0.37 25.08 25.42
N SER A 422 1.05 25.73 26.36
CA SER A 422 2.29 25.22 26.94
C SER A 422 1.94 24.04 27.86
N PRO A 423 2.69 22.92 27.84
CA PRO A 423 2.49 21.80 28.78
C PRO A 423 2.58 22.22 30.26
N VAL A 424 3.00 23.46 30.52
CA VAL A 424 3.13 24.09 31.84
C VAL A 424 1.78 24.49 32.48
N ASN A 425 0.70 24.62 31.71
CA ASN A 425 -0.57 25.20 32.24
C ASN A 425 -1.63 24.18 32.67
N GLU A 426 -1.49 22.88 32.39
CA GLU A 426 -2.49 21.86 32.77
C GLU A 426 -2.16 21.17 34.11
N THR A 427 -1.05 21.54 34.73
CA THR A 427 -0.47 20.85 35.87
C THR A 427 -0.83 21.58 37.16
N GLY A 428 -1.97 21.25 37.78
CA GLY A 428 -2.31 21.71 39.14
C GLY A 428 -1.21 21.32 40.14
N GLY A 429 -0.90 22.25 41.08
CA GLY A 429 -0.02 22.11 42.25
C GLY A 429 1.34 21.50 41.97
N ILE A 430 2.34 22.32 41.64
CA ILE A 430 3.65 21.82 41.23
C ILE A 430 4.76 22.42 42.10
N VAL A 431 5.61 21.55 42.65
CA VAL A 431 6.89 21.93 43.25
C VAL A 431 7.91 22.07 42.11
N LEU A 432 8.66 23.18 42.07
CA LEU A 432 9.65 23.43 41.03
C LEU A 432 11.06 23.41 41.64
N LEU A 433 11.93 22.55 41.14
CA LEU A 433 13.36 22.54 41.43
C LEU A 433 14.10 23.35 40.36
N THR A 434 14.79 24.42 40.75
CA THR A 434 15.57 25.25 39.82
C THR A 434 16.76 25.92 40.51
N TRP A 435 17.67 26.56 39.76
CA TRP A 435 18.72 27.39 40.35
C TRP A 435 18.14 28.69 40.91
N VAL A 436 18.68 29.23 42.02
CA VAL A 436 18.24 30.52 42.58
C VAL A 436 18.25 31.63 41.52
N ARG A 437 19.25 31.64 40.63
CA ARG A 437 19.34 32.60 39.51
C ARG A 437 18.17 32.53 38.52
N PHE A 438 17.47 31.40 38.47
CA PHE A 438 16.29 31.20 37.64
C PHE A 438 14.97 31.29 38.44
N SER A 439 15.00 31.39 39.77
CA SER A 439 13.80 31.49 40.61
C SER A 439 12.88 32.66 40.21
N CYS A 440 13.45 33.83 39.92
CA CYS A 440 12.69 35.02 39.47
C CYS A 440 11.97 34.81 38.13
N LYS A 441 12.50 33.94 37.26
CA LYS A 441 11.90 33.62 35.95
C LYS A 441 10.60 32.81 36.10
N PHE A 442 10.46 32.08 37.20
CA PHE A 442 9.34 31.19 37.46
C PHE A 442 8.43 31.63 38.62
N ALA A 443 8.77 32.73 39.31
CA ALA A 443 7.98 33.30 40.40
C ALA A 443 6.54 33.64 39.97
N GLY A 444 5.56 33.22 40.78
CA GLY A 444 4.12 33.44 40.54
C GLY A 444 3.45 32.45 39.57
N LYS A 445 4.18 31.45 39.06
CA LYS A 445 3.62 30.37 38.20
C LYS A 445 3.61 28.99 38.86
N TRP A 446 4.37 28.79 39.94
CA TRP A 446 4.55 27.53 40.66
C TRP A 446 4.45 27.79 42.16
N THR A 447 4.04 26.79 42.93
CA THR A 447 3.62 26.98 44.33
C THR A 447 4.75 27.38 45.27
N GLU A 448 6.01 27.03 44.95
CA GLU A 448 7.23 27.62 45.55
C GLU A 448 8.45 27.06 44.78
N PRO A 449 9.29 27.88 44.12
CA PRO A 449 10.52 27.41 43.52
C PRO A 449 11.58 27.15 44.59
N LEU A 450 12.06 25.91 44.69
CA LEU A 450 13.21 25.54 45.52
C LEU A 450 14.50 25.83 44.75
N GLY A 451 15.32 26.73 45.29
CA GLY A 451 16.51 27.26 44.65
C GLY A 451 17.81 26.56 45.07
N LEU A 452 18.65 26.19 44.10
CA LEU A 452 20.06 25.82 44.31
C LEU A 452 20.98 27.06 44.37
N ASP A 453 21.97 27.08 45.27
CA ASP A 453 23.09 28.04 45.28
C ASP A 453 24.42 27.37 44.85
N GLN A 454 25.53 28.12 44.80
CA GLN A 454 26.85 27.59 44.40
C GLN A 454 27.39 26.46 45.32
N SER A 455 26.71 26.16 46.44
CA SER A 455 27.04 25.07 47.38
C SER A 455 26.07 23.89 47.34
N GLY A 456 25.11 23.88 46.41
CA GLY A 456 24.11 22.82 46.23
C GLY A 456 22.71 23.20 46.73
N PHE A 457 21.90 22.21 47.13
CA PHE A 457 20.57 22.48 47.69
C PHE A 457 20.73 23.06 49.10
N GLN A 458 20.22 24.28 49.32
CA GLN A 458 19.95 24.77 50.68
C GLN A 458 18.79 23.94 51.24
N ILE A 459 19.11 22.89 52.01
CA ILE A 459 18.13 22.03 52.71
C ILE A 459 18.26 22.24 54.20
#